data_AF-A0A4Z0EIG7-F1
#
_entry.id   AF-A0A4Z0EIG7-F1
#
_cell.length_a   1.000
_cell.length_b   1.000
_cell.length_c   1.000
_cell.angle_alpha   90.00
_cell.angle_beta   90.00
_cell.angle_gamma   90.00
#
_symmetry.space_group_name_H-M   'P 1'
#
loop_
_entity.id
_entity.type
_entity.pdbx_description
1 polymer ?
#
loop_
_entity_poly.entity_id
_entity_poly.type
_entity_poly.pdbx_seq_one_letter_code
_entity_poly.pdbx_strand_id
1 'polypeptide(L)'
;MSTSYQLHDPSLESQWHAIILFGKNSATYKFAFAQALLKLVGTETTTISLADLVEPFSRHLVRHLQQHDKQRSASSSKFLTACRRFIAQELSQVDLLAQTERLGFVNVIDAFQVVNSGLVPRPFYEKHLVNSKPQLVLTDALLQLKNSFHFQNFALEADARWQLVETA
;
A
#
# COMPACT_ATOMS: atom_id res chain seq x y z
N MET A 1 -15.60 -15.37 17.16
CA MET A 1 -16.76 -14.57 16.70
C MET A 1 -16.65 -14.39 15.20
N SER A 2 -17.77 -14.51 14.51
CA SER A 2 -17.97 -14.92 13.12
C SER A 2 -17.25 -14.09 12.04
N THR A 3 -16.30 -14.71 11.34
CA THR A 3 -15.59 -14.18 10.15
C THR A 3 -16.37 -14.32 8.83
N SER A 4 -17.65 -14.73 8.88
CA SER A 4 -18.43 -15.10 7.70
C SER A 4 -19.18 -13.94 7.02
N TYR A 5 -19.41 -12.81 7.70
CA TYR A 5 -20.29 -11.77 7.16
C TYR A 5 -19.62 -10.80 6.16
N GLN A 6 -18.31 -10.57 6.24
CA GLN A 6 -17.61 -9.64 5.32
C GLN A 6 -17.13 -10.29 4.02
N LEU A 7 -17.08 -11.62 3.94
CA LEU A 7 -16.66 -12.34 2.73
C LEU A 7 -17.78 -12.55 1.70
N HIS A 8 -19.02 -12.25 2.06
CA HIS A 8 -20.20 -12.46 1.21
C HIS A 8 -20.82 -11.20 0.61
N ASP A 9 -20.28 -10.02 0.94
CA ASP A 9 -20.65 -8.79 0.25
C ASP A 9 -19.74 -8.60 -0.99
N PRO A 10 -20.27 -8.70 -2.21
CA PRO A 10 -19.50 -8.54 -3.45
C PRO A 10 -19.12 -7.08 -3.74
N SER A 11 -19.41 -6.14 -2.83
CA SER A 11 -19.05 -4.74 -3.02
C SER A 11 -17.54 -4.53 -3.10
N LEU A 12 -17.16 -3.46 -3.79
CA LEU A 12 -15.77 -3.03 -3.90
C LEU A 12 -15.18 -2.61 -2.54
N GLU A 13 -16.01 -2.10 -1.64
CA GLU A 13 -15.59 -1.72 -0.28
C GLU A 13 -15.21 -2.95 0.53
N SER A 14 -16.05 -3.99 0.51
CA SER A 14 -15.77 -5.27 1.19
C SER A 14 -14.52 -5.95 0.64
N GLN A 15 -14.31 -5.88 -0.68
CA GLN A 15 -13.07 -6.36 -1.30
C GLN A 15 -11.84 -5.54 -0.85
N TRP A 16 -11.95 -4.22 -0.79
CA TRP A 16 -10.87 -3.35 -0.30
C TRP A 16 -10.53 -3.68 1.15
N HIS A 17 -11.53 -3.78 2.03
CA HIS A 17 -11.36 -4.21 3.41
C HIS A 17 -10.70 -5.59 3.50
N ALA A 18 -11.09 -6.55 2.66
CA ALA A 18 -10.48 -7.87 2.65
C ALA A 18 -8.97 -7.82 2.33
N ILE A 19 -8.53 -6.96 1.41
CA ILE A 19 -7.11 -6.71 1.13
C ILE A 19 -6.40 -6.18 2.39
N ILE A 20 -6.95 -5.13 2.99
CA ILE A 20 -6.39 -4.47 4.18
C ILE A 20 -6.28 -5.45 5.35
N LEU A 21 -7.30 -6.28 5.58
CA LEU A 21 -7.38 -7.21 6.70
C LEU A 21 -6.58 -8.51 6.48
N PHE A 22 -6.67 -9.11 5.29
CA PHE A 22 -6.23 -10.49 5.03
C PHE A 22 -5.26 -10.63 3.85
N GLY A 23 -4.89 -9.54 3.17
CA GLY A 23 -3.92 -9.57 2.07
C GLY A 23 -2.54 -10.08 2.49
N LYS A 24 -1.90 -10.86 1.60
CA LYS A 24 -0.68 -11.68 1.84
C LYS A 24 0.63 -10.90 2.09
N ASN A 25 0.63 -9.60 1.86
CA ASN A 25 1.83 -8.75 1.97
C ASN A 25 2.33 -8.62 3.42
N SER A 26 3.60 -8.25 3.56
CA SER A 26 4.07 -7.63 4.80
C SER A 26 3.19 -6.44 5.15
N ALA A 27 2.69 -6.40 6.38
CA ALA A 27 1.76 -5.39 6.88
C ALA A 27 2.26 -3.96 6.58
N THR A 28 3.53 -3.68 6.90
CA THR A 28 4.17 -2.38 6.71
C THR A 28 4.08 -1.88 5.25
N TYR A 29 4.44 -2.73 4.29
CA TYR A 29 4.42 -2.35 2.87
C TYR A 29 2.99 -2.24 2.35
N LYS A 30 2.09 -3.13 2.79
CA LYS A 30 0.69 -3.15 2.36
C LYS A 30 -0.02 -1.84 2.69
N PHE A 31 0.07 -1.41 3.94
CA PHE A 31 -0.65 -0.23 4.40
C PHE A 31 -0.05 1.05 3.80
N ALA A 32 1.28 1.16 3.70
CA ALA A 32 1.92 2.27 3.00
C ALA A 32 1.47 2.36 1.52
N PHE A 33 1.36 1.21 0.84
CA PHE A 33 0.92 1.16 -0.56
C PHE A 33 -0.56 1.51 -0.72
N ALA A 34 -1.42 1.02 0.18
CA ALA A 34 -2.84 1.38 0.21
C ALA A 34 -3.03 2.90 0.34
N GLN A 35 -2.34 3.53 1.30
CA GLN A 35 -2.43 4.98 1.52
C GLN A 35 -1.92 5.76 0.30
N ALA A 36 -0.81 5.33 -0.32
CA ALA A 36 -0.29 5.95 -1.54
C ALA A 36 -1.28 5.83 -2.72
N LEU A 37 -1.89 4.67 -2.92
CA LEU A 37 -2.85 4.43 -4.00
C LEU A 37 -4.13 5.28 -3.82
N LEU A 38 -4.66 5.34 -2.60
CA LEU A 38 -5.83 6.18 -2.27
C LEU A 38 -5.56 7.68 -2.48
N LYS A 39 -4.35 8.14 -2.16
CA LYS A 39 -3.94 9.53 -2.42
C LYS A 39 -3.88 9.83 -3.92
N LEU A 40 -3.33 8.92 -4.72
CA LEU A 40 -3.11 9.15 -6.15
C LEU A 40 -4.37 8.96 -7.00
N VAL A 41 -5.31 8.07 -6.65
CA VAL A 41 -6.59 8.01 -7.38
C VAL A 41 -7.38 9.33 -7.26
N GLY A 42 -7.09 10.13 -6.22
CA GLY A 42 -7.60 11.49 -6.08
C GLY A 42 -7.26 12.43 -7.24
N THR A 43 -6.15 12.22 -7.96
CA THR A 43 -5.57 13.18 -8.92
C THR A 43 -6.13 13.08 -10.36
N GLU A 44 -7.28 12.42 -10.56
CA GLU A 44 -7.97 12.27 -11.85
C GLU A 44 -7.16 11.59 -12.98
N THR A 45 -6.11 10.84 -12.63
CA THR A 45 -5.35 10.05 -13.60
C THR A 45 -5.80 8.59 -13.60
N THR A 46 -5.83 7.96 -14.77
CA THR A 46 -6.10 6.52 -14.93
C THR A 46 -4.84 5.67 -14.96
N THR A 47 -3.66 6.32 -14.95
CA THR A 47 -2.36 5.66 -14.95
C THR A 47 -1.48 6.25 -13.85
N ILE A 48 -0.77 5.38 -13.14
CA ILE A 48 0.17 5.74 -12.08
C ILE A 48 1.51 5.09 -12.42
N SER A 49 2.56 5.90 -12.58
CA SER A 49 3.92 5.38 -12.71
C SER A 49 4.49 5.02 -11.33
N LEU A 50 5.54 4.19 -11.29
CA LEU A 50 6.25 3.95 -10.03
C LEU A 50 6.78 5.26 -9.41
N ALA A 51 7.24 6.20 -10.24
CA ALA A 51 7.76 7.48 -9.77
C ALA A 51 6.69 8.28 -9.01
N ASP A 52 5.42 8.21 -9.44
CA ASP A 52 4.32 8.88 -8.75
C ASP A 52 4.05 8.27 -7.36
N LEU A 53 4.33 6.98 -7.18
CA LEU A 53 4.16 6.26 -5.92
C LEU A 53 5.31 6.47 -4.95
N VAL A 54 6.52 6.73 -5.44
CA VAL A 54 7.75 6.78 -4.63
C VAL A 54 7.64 7.72 -3.44
N GLU A 55 7.18 8.95 -3.68
CA GLU A 55 7.03 9.96 -2.64
C GLU A 55 5.96 9.60 -1.61
N PRO A 56 4.68 9.38 -1.98
CA PRO A 56 3.65 9.11 -0.99
C PRO A 56 3.92 7.81 -0.23
N PHE A 57 4.40 6.76 -0.91
CA PHE A 57 4.70 5.48 -0.30
C PHE A 57 5.80 5.59 0.76
N SER A 58 6.94 6.22 0.43
CA SER A 58 8.05 6.38 1.37
C SER A 58 7.69 7.29 2.54
N ARG A 59 6.91 8.36 2.30
CA ARG A 59 6.42 9.26 3.34
C ARG A 59 5.57 8.54 4.37
N HIS A 60 4.58 7.74 3.94
CA HIS A 60 3.72 6.99 4.86
C HIS A 60 4.51 5.98 5.67
N LEU A 61 5.47 5.30 5.03
CA LEU A 61 6.32 4.33 5.71
C LEU A 61 7.26 4.98 6.72
N VAL A 62 7.92 6.08 6.37
CA VAL A 62 8.79 6.85 7.27
C VAL A 62 8.00 7.37 8.47
N ARG A 63 6.84 8.01 8.22
CA ARG A 63 5.97 8.51 9.29
C ARG A 63 5.57 7.39 10.25
N HIS A 64 5.21 6.24 9.71
CA HIS A 64 4.86 5.07 10.51
C HIS A 64 6.05 4.58 11.35
N LEU A 65 7.22 4.40 10.74
CA LEU A 65 8.43 3.98 11.45
C LEU A 65 8.84 4.97 12.55
N GLN A 66 8.64 6.27 12.38
CA GLN A 66 8.92 7.26 13.43
C GLN A 66 8.06 7.05 14.69
N GLN A 67 6.83 6.56 14.53
CA GLN A 67 5.88 6.36 15.63
C GLN A 67 6.01 4.97 16.25
N HIS A 68 6.30 3.96 15.42
CA HIS A 68 6.24 2.54 15.79
C HIS A 68 7.41 1.73 15.22
N ASP A 69 8.65 2.15 15.45
CA ASP A 69 9.84 1.29 15.20
C ASP A 69 9.99 0.24 16.31
N LYS A 70 8.98 -0.61 16.50
CA LYS A 70 9.17 -1.82 17.31
C LYS A 70 10.23 -2.64 16.57
N GLN A 71 11.40 -2.77 17.19
CA GLN A 71 12.62 -3.45 16.71
C GLN A 71 12.46 -4.93 16.29
N ARG A 72 11.26 -5.42 15.97
CA ARG A 72 10.92 -6.85 15.96
C ARG A 72 10.55 -7.47 14.61
N SER A 73 10.45 -6.75 13.50
CA SER A 73 10.28 -7.42 12.20
C SER A 73 10.76 -6.59 11.02
N ALA A 74 12.04 -6.79 10.67
CA ALA A 74 12.67 -6.68 9.34
C ALA A 74 14.13 -6.24 9.46
N SER A 75 14.91 -6.90 10.32
CA SER A 75 16.36 -6.65 10.44
C SER A 75 17.14 -6.85 9.12
N SER A 76 16.52 -7.40 8.07
CA SER A 76 17.14 -7.70 6.78
C SER A 76 16.63 -6.86 5.60
N SER A 77 15.59 -6.03 5.74
CA SER A 77 15.10 -5.25 4.59
C SER A 77 15.98 -4.02 4.35
N LYS A 78 16.75 -4.06 3.25
CA LYS A 78 17.57 -2.92 2.79
C LYS A 78 16.76 -1.62 2.67
N PHE A 79 15.50 -1.72 2.26
CA PHE A 79 14.64 -0.55 2.11
C PHE A 79 14.20 0.04 3.45
N LEU A 80 13.81 -0.80 4.42
CA LEU A 80 13.46 -0.31 5.76
C LEU A 80 14.68 0.29 6.47
N THR A 81 15.88 -0.27 6.25
CA THR A 81 17.13 0.35 6.70
C THR A 81 17.32 1.74 6.09
N ALA A 82 17.09 1.93 4.79
CA ALA A 82 17.17 3.25 4.16
C ALA A 82 16.17 4.25 4.78
N CYS A 83 14.94 3.81 5.06
CA CYS A 83 13.93 4.64 5.73
C CYS A 83 14.39 5.05 7.15
N ARG A 84 14.97 4.12 7.92
CA ARG A 84 15.52 4.43 9.26
C ARG A 84 16.69 5.41 9.20
N ARG A 85 17.60 5.24 8.22
CA ARG A 85 18.70 6.19 8.00
C ARG A 85 18.19 7.58 7.64
N PHE A 86 17.13 7.67 6.84
CA PHE A 86 16.46 8.95 6.55
C PHE A 86 15.88 9.58 7.82
N ILE A 87 15.21 8.79 8.67
CA ILE A 87 14.69 9.25 9.97
C ILE A 87 15.82 9.78 10.87
N ALA A 88 16.97 9.10 10.89
CA ALA A 88 18.17 9.50 11.62
C ALA A 88 18.94 10.66 10.96
N GLN A 89 18.43 11.24 9.87
CA GLN A 89 19.06 12.32 9.10
C GLN A 89 20.42 11.92 8.45
N GLU A 90 20.66 10.62 8.26
CA GLU A 90 21.86 10.04 7.63
C GLU A 90 21.69 9.75 6.13
N LEU A 91 20.52 10.05 5.58
CA LEU A 91 20.16 9.84 4.19
C LEU A 91 19.37 11.06 3.70
N SER A 92 19.68 11.57 2.51
CA SER A 92 18.94 12.69 1.93
C SER A 92 17.55 12.25 1.45
N GLN A 93 16.64 13.21 1.25
CA GLN A 93 15.34 12.91 0.64
C GLN A 93 15.49 12.34 -0.77
N VAL A 94 16.41 12.89 -1.58
CA VAL A 94 16.68 12.40 -2.94
C VAL A 94 17.12 10.93 -2.92
N ASP A 95 18.02 10.59 -2.00
CA ASP A 95 18.51 9.21 -1.86
C ASP A 95 17.41 8.28 -1.35
N LEU A 96 16.54 8.73 -0.43
CA LEU A 96 15.39 7.95 0.03
C LEU A 96 14.50 7.61 -1.16
N LEU A 97 14.11 8.60 -1.97
CA LEU A 97 13.23 8.40 -3.11
C LEU A 97 13.85 7.43 -4.14
N ALA A 98 15.15 7.57 -4.41
CA ALA A 98 15.88 6.65 -5.29
C ALA A 98 15.91 5.21 -4.76
N GLN A 99 16.10 5.03 -3.43
CA GLN A 99 16.03 3.69 -2.81
C GLN A 99 14.62 3.13 -2.84
N THR A 100 13.59 3.96 -2.66
CA THR A 100 12.18 3.56 -2.76
C THR A 100 11.84 3.07 -4.15
N GLU A 101 12.25 3.77 -5.21
CA GLU A 101 11.99 3.34 -6.60
C GLU A 101 12.58 1.95 -6.87
N ARG A 102 13.79 1.70 -6.36
CA ARG A 102 14.53 0.44 -6.60
C ARG A 102 14.05 -0.72 -5.76
N LEU A 103 13.65 -0.48 -4.50
CA LEU A 103 13.48 -1.54 -3.49
C LEU A 103 12.08 -1.55 -2.85
N GLY A 104 11.34 -0.44 -2.91
CA GLY A 104 10.07 -0.28 -2.20
C GLY A 104 8.95 -1.15 -2.77
N PHE A 105 8.98 -1.43 -4.07
CA PHE A 105 7.85 -2.02 -4.78
C PHE A 105 8.04 -3.47 -5.22
N VAL A 106 9.17 -4.10 -4.88
CA VAL A 106 9.60 -5.42 -5.39
C VAL A 106 8.51 -6.49 -5.26
N ASN A 107 7.82 -6.53 -4.13
CA ASN A 107 6.79 -7.55 -3.86
C ASN A 107 5.37 -6.97 -3.73
N VAL A 108 5.25 -5.73 -3.25
CA VAL A 108 3.95 -5.19 -2.82
C VAL A 108 2.97 -5.04 -3.98
N ILE A 109 3.43 -4.61 -5.15
CA ILE A 109 2.52 -4.40 -6.31
C ILE A 109 1.87 -5.72 -6.74
N ASP A 110 2.62 -6.82 -6.73
CA ASP A 110 2.11 -8.11 -7.19
C ASP A 110 1.26 -8.80 -6.13
N ALA A 111 1.60 -8.63 -4.85
CA ALA A 111 0.90 -9.29 -3.76
C ALA A 111 -0.26 -8.45 -3.19
N PHE A 112 -0.37 -7.14 -3.44
CA PHE A 112 -1.40 -6.26 -2.83
C PHE A 112 -2.82 -6.79 -3.02
N GLN A 113 -3.12 -7.20 -4.25
CA GLN A 113 -4.47 -7.62 -4.66
C GLN A 113 -4.70 -9.12 -4.43
N VAL A 114 -3.81 -9.81 -3.71
CA VAL A 114 -3.90 -11.23 -3.39
C VAL A 114 -4.38 -11.41 -1.95
N VAL A 115 -5.55 -12.02 -1.80
CA VAL A 115 -6.17 -12.34 -0.51
C VAL A 115 -6.26 -13.85 -0.38
N ASN A 116 -5.85 -14.39 0.78
CA ASN A 116 -5.68 -15.83 0.99
C ASN A 116 -4.72 -16.43 -0.06
N SER A 117 -5.27 -17.12 -1.05
CA SER A 117 -4.53 -17.82 -2.11
C SER A 117 -4.91 -17.37 -3.52
N GLY A 118 -5.72 -16.32 -3.66
CA GLY A 118 -6.25 -15.89 -4.95
C GLY A 118 -6.22 -14.38 -5.15
N LEU A 119 -6.18 -13.97 -6.42
CA LEU A 119 -6.43 -12.59 -6.82
C LEU A 119 -7.87 -12.22 -6.47
N VAL A 120 -8.09 -10.99 -6.02
CA VAL A 120 -9.46 -10.50 -5.78
C VAL A 120 -10.30 -10.51 -7.06
N PRO A 121 -11.62 -10.73 -6.98
CA PRO A 121 -12.49 -10.86 -8.16
C PRO A 121 -12.48 -9.66 -9.11
N ARG A 122 -12.38 -8.43 -8.57
CA ARG A 122 -12.33 -7.19 -9.36
C ARG A 122 -11.06 -6.41 -9.02
N PRO A 123 -9.92 -6.68 -9.68
CA PRO A 123 -8.68 -5.95 -9.43
C PRO A 123 -8.87 -4.44 -9.55
N PHE A 124 -8.23 -3.69 -8.66
CA PHE A 124 -8.21 -2.23 -8.59
C PHE A 124 -7.20 -1.59 -9.55
N TYR A 125 -6.18 -2.34 -9.95
CA TYR A 125 -5.23 -1.93 -10.98
C TYR A 125 -4.66 -3.14 -11.71
N GLU A 126 -4.13 -2.87 -12.90
CA GLU A 126 -3.31 -3.81 -13.67
C GLU A 126 -1.89 -3.29 -13.75
N LYS A 127 -0.91 -4.18 -13.58
CA LYS A 127 0.51 -3.85 -13.76
C LYS A 127 0.89 -4.07 -15.23
N HIS A 128 1.24 -2.99 -15.91
CA HIS A 128 1.76 -2.96 -17.27
C HIS A 128 3.26 -2.63 -17.26
N LEU A 129 3.97 -2.95 -18.35
CA LEU A 129 5.36 -2.55 -18.54
C LEU A 129 5.45 -1.56 -19.70
N VAL A 130 5.91 -0.35 -19.42
CA VAL A 130 6.18 0.69 -20.42
C VAL A 130 7.67 0.98 -20.40
N ASN A 131 8.35 0.73 -21.52
CA ASN A 131 9.83 0.85 -21.61
C ASN A 131 10.55 0.09 -20.48
N SER A 132 10.10 -1.13 -20.19
CA SER A 132 10.61 -1.99 -19.11
C SER A 132 10.42 -1.43 -17.69
N LYS A 133 9.67 -0.34 -17.52
CA LYS A 133 9.29 0.19 -16.20
C LYS A 133 7.84 -0.19 -15.88
N PRO A 134 7.53 -0.63 -14.65
CA PRO A 134 6.16 -0.92 -14.31
C PRO A 134 5.31 0.36 -14.24
N GLN A 135 4.08 0.25 -14.71
CA GLN A 135 3.05 1.27 -14.65
C GLN A 135 1.76 0.59 -14.20
N LEU A 136 1.01 1.25 -13.33
CA LEU A 136 -0.29 0.77 -12.88
C LEU A 136 -1.38 1.46 -13.70
N VAL A 137 -2.21 0.68 -14.37
CA VAL A 137 -3.41 1.15 -15.04
C VAL A 137 -4.57 0.91 -14.08
N LEU A 138 -5.23 1.99 -13.66
CA LEU A 138 -6.35 1.92 -12.73
C LEU A 138 -7.57 1.34 -13.44
N THR A 139 -8.26 0.42 -12.77
CA THR A 139 -9.49 -0.17 -13.32
C THR A 139 -10.71 0.63 -12.88
N ASP A 140 -11.84 0.37 -13.53
CA ASP A 140 -13.15 0.90 -13.11
C ASP A 140 -13.48 0.54 -11.65
N ALA A 141 -12.94 -0.55 -11.12
CA ALA A 141 -13.16 -0.95 -9.74
C ALA A 141 -12.61 0.11 -8.77
N LEU A 142 -11.40 0.63 -9.01
CA LEU A 142 -10.82 1.64 -8.13
C LEU A 142 -11.48 3.02 -8.33
N LEU A 143 -11.88 3.34 -9.57
CA LEU A 143 -12.61 4.58 -9.86
C LEU A 143 -14.01 4.58 -9.22
N GLN A 144 -14.70 3.45 -9.25
CA GLN A 144 -15.97 3.27 -8.53
C GLN A 144 -15.77 3.35 -7.01
N LEU A 145 -14.69 2.76 -6.48
CA LEU A 145 -14.35 2.86 -5.06
C LEU A 145 -14.09 4.32 -4.64
N LYS A 146 -13.40 5.11 -5.47
CA LYS A 146 -13.19 6.56 -5.24
C LYS A 146 -14.50 7.32 -5.05
N ASN A 147 -15.53 6.96 -5.81
CA ASN A 147 -16.83 7.62 -5.78
C ASN A 147 -17.74 7.11 -4.67
N SER A 148 -17.28 6.15 -3.85
CA SER A 148 -18.07 5.64 -2.74
C SER A 148 -18.12 6.65 -1.59
N PHE A 149 -19.22 6.63 -0.83
CA PHE A 149 -19.42 7.53 0.30
C PHE A 149 -18.34 7.39 1.37
N HIS A 150 -17.81 6.17 1.55
CA HIS A 150 -16.83 5.84 2.58
C HIS A 150 -15.39 6.05 2.14
N PHE A 151 -15.13 6.50 0.91
CA PHE A 151 -13.77 6.59 0.35
C PHE A 151 -12.79 7.37 1.24
N GLN A 152 -13.25 8.47 1.83
CA GLN A 152 -12.43 9.32 2.70
C GLN A 152 -11.96 8.60 3.98
N ASN A 153 -12.69 7.55 4.41
CA ASN A 153 -12.38 6.79 5.61
C ASN A 153 -11.36 5.68 5.36
N PHE A 154 -11.22 5.17 4.13
CA PHE A 154 -10.31 4.04 3.86
C PHE A 154 -8.86 4.32 4.23
N ALA A 155 -8.39 5.56 4.08
CA ALA A 155 -7.04 5.94 4.49
C ALA A 155 -6.88 5.87 6.02
N LEU A 156 -7.88 6.35 6.76
CA LEU A 156 -7.91 6.29 8.23
C LEU A 156 -8.02 4.84 8.74
N GLU A 157 -8.85 4.03 8.08
CA GLU A 157 -9.02 2.62 8.42
C GLU A 157 -7.74 1.81 8.17
N ALA A 158 -7.04 2.09 7.06
CA ALA A 158 -5.74 1.47 6.78
C ALA A 158 -4.72 1.82 7.87
N ASP A 159 -4.68 3.08 8.31
CA ASP A 159 -3.79 3.54 9.39
C ASP A 159 -4.14 2.91 10.75
N ALA A 160 -5.41 2.94 11.13
CA ALA A 160 -5.90 2.33 12.36
C ALA A 160 -5.62 0.81 12.38
N ARG A 161 -5.82 0.14 11.25
CA ARG A 161 -5.51 -1.29 11.14
C ARG A 161 -4.02 -1.55 11.24
N TRP A 162 -3.18 -0.69 10.66
CA TRP A 162 -1.73 -0.80 10.75
C TRP A 162 -1.28 -0.75 12.21
N GLN A 163 -1.74 0.23 12.97
CA GLN A 163 -1.44 0.36 14.40
C GLN A 163 -1.86 -0.90 15.18
N LEU A 164 -3.07 -1.42 14.91
CA LEU A 164 -3.58 -2.63 15.57
C LEU A 164 -2.71 -3.88 15.32
N VAL A 165 -2.21 -4.08 14.09
CA VAL A 165 -1.35 -5.24 13.76
C VAL A 165 -0.04 -5.24 14.57
N GLU A 166 0.50 -4.06 14.88
CA GLU A 166 1.79 -3.93 15.54
C GLU A 166 1.68 -3.89 17.08
N THR A 167 0.49 -3.66 17.60
CA THR A 167 0.20 -3.73 19.04
C THR A 167 -0.26 -5.10 19.52
N ALA A 168 -0.78 -5.94 18.62
CA ALA A 168 -1.22 -7.31 18.91
C ALA A 168 -0.03 -8.28 19.06
#